data_AF-A0A4T0UZP2-F1
#
_entry.id   AF-A0A4T0UZP2-F1
#
_cell.length_a   1.000
_cell.length_b   1.000
_cell.length_c   1.000
_cell.angle_alpha   90.00
_cell.angle_beta   90.00
_cell.angle_gamma   90.00
#
_symmetry.space_group_name_H-M   'P 1'
#
loop_
_entity.id
_entity.type
_entity.pdbx_description
1 polymer ?
#
loop_
_entity_poly.entity_id
_entity_poly.type
_entity_poly.pdbx_seq_one_letter_code
_entity_poly.pdbx_strand_id
1 'polypeptide(L)'
;MSVDQRVPGQGPEDEDLTEVVRHLGQTFGRDGRPRPRSANEPEVRWCLEAGVRALHEEFCRFEQGEHQAVLPANELVGAVSLRRVMDAYAELLVEHGRDPGHASRDRVLRRWGSTTAFQRDVLRYVFRPGREEARLAARAAQLPALMELTLGELVELLAAEESAIQSADPVIQLQDALQSAFPADARLQELARLNLERRTAAWADLYRVLGEAYAIRLLRPGWEWTDLAAVLGTLVEGAHRRSVAFREVPVLTTGAPLAREMVVLVLEALDGRPWAELAGLRADPARRPHVTS
;
A
#
# COMPACT_ATOMS: atom_id res chain seq x y z
N MET A 1 -3.87 9.96 24.91
CA MET A 1 -3.55 8.64 25.48
C MET A 1 -3.77 7.62 24.39
N SER A 2 -2.68 7.18 23.74
CA SER A 2 -2.72 6.26 22.61
C SER A 2 -2.43 4.87 23.15
N VAL A 3 -3.45 4.02 23.25
CA VAL A 3 -3.28 2.60 23.52
C VAL A 3 -3.31 1.92 22.15
N ASP A 4 -2.12 1.57 21.65
CA ASP A 4 -1.93 0.71 20.48
C ASP A 4 -2.40 -0.71 20.87
N GLN A 5 -3.71 -0.93 20.84
CA GLN A 5 -4.30 -2.26 20.98
C GLN A 5 -4.20 -2.96 19.62
N ARG A 6 -3.02 -3.50 19.31
CA ARG A 6 -2.88 -4.44 18.19
C ARG A 6 -3.55 -5.75 18.57
N VAL A 7 -4.51 -6.17 17.77
CA VAL A 7 -5.08 -7.52 17.83
C VAL A 7 -3.96 -8.52 17.49
N PRO A 8 -3.68 -9.53 18.32
CA PRO A 8 -2.70 -10.58 18.00
C PRO A 8 -3.13 -11.34 16.73
N GLY A 9 -2.25 -11.48 15.75
CA GLY A 9 -2.52 -12.24 14.51
C GLY A 9 -2.96 -11.40 13.29
N GLN A 10 -2.92 -10.06 13.37
CA GLN A 10 -3.36 -9.16 12.29
C GLN A 10 -2.34 -8.07 11.93
N GLY A 11 -1.09 -8.21 12.38
CA GLY A 11 -0.02 -7.30 11.97
C GLY A 11 0.52 -7.65 10.57
N PRO A 12 1.17 -6.71 9.86
CA PRO A 12 2.00 -7.04 8.69
C PRO A 12 3.11 -8.07 9.02
N GLU A 13 3.38 -8.28 10.32
CA GLU A 13 4.28 -9.29 10.84
C GLU A 13 3.72 -10.74 10.79
N ASP A 14 2.42 -10.92 10.53
CA ASP A 14 1.79 -12.25 10.44
C ASP A 14 1.46 -12.64 8.97
N GLU A 15 1.79 -11.78 8.00
CA GLU A 15 1.58 -12.02 6.56
C GLU A 15 2.44 -13.20 6.05
N ASP A 16 1.80 -14.16 5.38
CA ASP A 16 2.49 -15.26 4.69
C ASP A 16 3.16 -14.76 3.40
N LEU A 17 4.50 -14.74 3.41
CA LEU A 17 5.34 -14.28 2.32
C LEU A 17 5.64 -15.35 1.27
N THR A 18 5.09 -16.57 1.40
CA THR A 18 5.35 -17.70 0.48
C THR A 18 5.02 -17.36 -0.98
N GLU A 19 3.97 -16.56 -1.20
CA GLU A 19 3.56 -16.16 -2.55
C GLU A 19 4.32 -14.92 -3.08
N VAL A 20 4.96 -14.19 -2.18
CA VAL A 20 5.71 -12.95 -2.45
C VAL A 20 7.16 -13.26 -2.79
N VAL A 21 7.82 -14.08 -1.97
CA VAL A 21 9.26 -14.34 -2.02
C VAL A 21 9.52 -15.61 -2.85
N ARG A 22 10.12 -15.46 -4.03
CA ARG A 22 10.26 -16.56 -5.00
C ARG A 22 11.70 -16.96 -5.29
N HIS A 23 12.69 -16.19 -4.84
CA HIS A 23 14.08 -16.38 -5.25
C HIS A 23 15.02 -16.70 -4.09
N LEU A 24 14.48 -17.22 -2.97
CA LEU A 24 15.32 -17.74 -1.90
C LEU A 24 16.09 -18.97 -2.37
N GLY A 25 17.38 -18.99 -2.04
CA GLY A 25 18.25 -20.14 -2.16
C GLY A 25 17.89 -21.23 -1.15
N GLN A 26 18.57 -22.37 -1.28
CA GLN A 26 18.39 -23.52 -0.41
C GLN A 26 19.26 -23.42 0.85
N THR A 27 18.82 -24.07 1.90
CA THR A 27 19.66 -24.39 3.07
C THR A 27 20.09 -25.86 2.98
N PHE A 28 21.16 -26.24 3.70
CA PHE A 28 21.60 -27.62 3.76
C PHE A 28 21.44 -28.14 5.18
N GLY A 29 20.76 -29.28 5.33
CA GLY A 29 20.63 -29.95 6.62
C GLY A 29 21.96 -30.55 7.09
N ARG A 30 22.01 -31.04 8.33
CA ARG A 30 23.18 -31.77 8.86
C ARG A 30 23.49 -33.06 8.07
N ASP A 31 22.49 -33.57 7.36
CA ASP A 31 22.56 -34.69 6.42
C ASP A 31 23.09 -34.30 5.03
N GLY A 32 23.46 -33.03 4.84
CA GLY A 32 23.92 -32.49 3.56
C GLY A 32 22.82 -32.36 2.51
N ARG A 33 21.55 -32.62 2.85
CA ARG A 33 20.43 -32.55 1.89
C ARG A 33 19.94 -31.11 1.75
N PRO A 34 19.65 -30.65 0.52
CA PRO A 34 19.06 -29.34 0.31
C PRO A 34 17.66 -29.29 0.89
N ARG A 35 17.33 -28.18 1.55
CA ARG A 35 16.01 -27.87 2.11
C ARG A 35 15.59 -26.48 1.66
N PRO A 36 14.32 -26.29 1.27
CA PRO A 36 13.83 -24.95 0.94
C PRO A 36 13.94 -24.06 2.17
N ARG A 37 14.44 -22.84 1.97
CA ARG A 37 14.41 -21.81 3.00
C ARG A 37 12.98 -21.30 3.14
N SER A 38 12.56 -20.96 4.36
CA SER A 38 11.21 -20.44 4.57
C SER A 38 11.15 -18.96 4.20
N ALA A 39 10.13 -18.58 3.41
CA ALA A 39 9.83 -17.17 3.11
C ALA A 39 9.41 -16.38 4.37
N ASN A 40 8.91 -17.08 5.38
CA ASN A 40 8.41 -16.51 6.63
C ASN A 40 9.46 -16.45 7.74
N GLU A 41 10.75 -16.66 7.42
CA GLU A 41 11.84 -16.37 8.35
C GLU A 41 11.83 -14.86 8.71
N PRO A 42 11.90 -14.48 9.99
CA PRO A 42 11.94 -13.06 10.39
C PRO A 42 13.06 -12.28 9.69
N GLU A 43 14.24 -12.88 9.54
CA GLU A 43 15.35 -12.22 8.84
C GLU A 43 15.08 -12.02 7.35
N VAL A 44 14.28 -12.87 6.70
CA VAL A 44 13.88 -12.66 5.31
C VAL A 44 13.02 -11.40 5.22
N ARG A 45 12.03 -11.26 6.11
CA ARG A 45 11.19 -10.06 6.17
C ARG A 45 12.02 -8.80 6.44
N TRP A 46 12.87 -8.80 7.47
CA TRP A 46 13.70 -7.63 7.79
C TRP A 46 14.66 -7.24 6.66
N CYS A 47 15.22 -8.22 5.92
CA CYS A 47 16.03 -7.91 4.75
C CYS A 47 15.21 -7.25 3.63
N LEU A 48 13.98 -7.72 3.40
CA LEU A 48 13.08 -7.14 2.40
C LEU A 48 12.62 -5.73 2.81
N GLU A 49 12.27 -5.53 4.08
CA GLU A 49 11.94 -4.21 4.64
C GLU A 49 13.11 -3.23 4.54
N ALA A 50 14.34 -3.68 4.83
CA ALA A 50 15.54 -2.89 4.58
C ALA A 50 15.71 -2.53 3.10
N GLY A 51 15.41 -3.48 2.21
CA GLY A 51 15.37 -3.26 0.77
C GLY A 51 14.38 -2.17 0.36
N VAL A 52 13.17 -2.18 0.94
CA VAL A 52 12.15 -1.16 0.71
C VAL A 52 12.60 0.21 1.24
N ARG A 53 13.16 0.28 2.46
CA ARG A 53 13.67 1.54 3.04
C ARG A 53 14.76 2.15 2.15
N ALA A 54 15.74 1.34 1.74
CA ALA A 54 16.81 1.79 0.85
C ALA A 54 16.29 2.27 -0.51
N LEU A 55 15.31 1.55 -1.08
CA LEU A 55 14.71 1.89 -2.36
C LEU A 55 13.86 3.17 -2.27
N HIS A 56 13.13 3.39 -1.17
CA HIS A 56 12.41 4.65 -0.91
C HIS A 56 13.35 5.84 -0.76
N GLU A 57 14.46 5.70 -0.05
CA GLU A 57 15.46 6.76 0.06
C GLU A 57 16.07 7.13 -1.30
N GLU A 58 16.33 6.12 -2.14
CA GLU A 58 16.94 6.30 -3.45
C GLU A 58 15.98 6.92 -4.49
N PHE A 59 14.69 6.57 -4.47
CA PHE A 59 13.70 7.05 -5.46
C PHE A 59 12.86 8.23 -4.99
N CYS A 60 12.56 8.35 -3.70
CA CYS A 60 11.53 9.28 -3.20
C CYS A 60 12.10 10.44 -2.36
N ARG A 61 13.32 10.33 -1.80
CA ARG A 61 13.94 11.35 -0.93
C ARG A 61 15.11 12.13 -1.55
N PHE A 62 15.21 12.16 -2.88
CA PHE A 62 16.32 12.85 -3.55
C PHE A 62 16.23 14.38 -3.36
N GLU A 63 17.06 14.93 -2.46
CA GLU A 63 17.09 16.36 -2.12
C GLU A 63 17.98 17.22 -3.04
N GLN A 64 18.67 16.62 -4.03
CA GLN A 64 19.64 17.34 -4.85
C GLN A 64 19.17 17.49 -6.30
N GLY A 65 18.93 18.74 -6.70
CA GLY A 65 18.38 19.19 -7.99
C GLY A 65 19.26 18.97 -9.23
N GLU A 66 20.04 17.89 -9.29
CA GLU A 66 20.74 17.48 -10.50
C GLU A 66 20.20 16.12 -10.95
N HIS A 67 19.31 16.14 -11.94
CA HIS A 67 18.87 14.95 -12.67
C HIS A 67 20.06 14.25 -13.33
N GLN A 68 20.69 13.31 -12.63
CA GLN A 68 21.58 12.31 -13.23
C GLN A 68 21.20 10.87 -12.91
N ALA A 69 20.18 10.61 -12.09
CA ALA A 69 19.53 9.30 -12.06
C ALA A 69 18.55 9.16 -13.23
N VAL A 70 19.01 9.41 -14.46
CA VAL A 70 18.52 8.61 -15.58
C VAL A 70 19.16 7.25 -15.37
N LEU A 71 18.62 6.48 -14.43
CA LEU A 71 18.80 5.04 -14.46
C LEU A 71 18.40 4.66 -15.89
N PRO A 72 19.27 4.02 -16.69
CA PRO A 72 18.83 3.47 -17.95
C PRO A 72 17.56 2.68 -17.65
N ALA A 73 16.49 2.89 -18.42
CA ALA A 73 15.19 2.23 -18.23
C ALA A 73 15.31 0.69 -18.08
N ASN A 74 16.47 0.15 -18.41
CA ASN A 74 16.84 -1.25 -18.39
C ASN A 74 17.33 -1.77 -17.02
N GLU A 75 17.63 -0.93 -16.02
CA GLU A 75 18.20 -1.39 -14.74
C GLU A 75 17.42 -0.94 -13.48
N LEU A 76 16.11 -1.21 -13.46
CA LEU A 76 15.27 -1.26 -12.24
C LEU A 76 15.97 -2.04 -11.10
N VAL A 77 16.70 -3.09 -11.47
CA VAL A 77 17.44 -3.99 -10.59
C VAL A 77 18.81 -3.42 -10.20
N GLY A 78 19.38 -2.45 -10.92
CA GLY A 78 20.63 -1.78 -10.51
C GLY A 78 20.43 -0.73 -9.42
N ALA A 79 19.20 -0.26 -9.25
CA ALA A 79 18.81 0.92 -8.49
C ALA A 79 18.64 0.72 -6.97
N VAL A 80 19.12 -0.40 -6.42
CA VAL A 80 19.15 -0.60 -4.96
C VAL A 80 20.57 -0.95 -4.58
N SER A 81 21.29 0.02 -4.03
CA SER A 81 22.63 -0.24 -3.50
C SER A 81 22.57 -1.21 -2.33
N LEU A 82 23.18 -2.40 -2.46
CA LEU A 82 23.28 -3.35 -1.34
C LEU A 82 23.93 -2.73 -0.10
N ARG A 83 24.78 -1.71 -0.25
CA ARG A 83 25.34 -0.96 0.88
C ARG A 83 24.24 -0.27 1.69
N ARG A 84 23.37 0.49 1.02
CA ARG A 84 22.21 1.17 1.66
C ARG A 84 21.26 0.18 2.31
N VAL A 85 21.03 -0.96 1.67
CA VAL A 85 20.25 -2.05 2.26
C VAL A 85 20.89 -2.55 3.56
N MET A 86 22.22 -2.66 3.62
CA MET A 86 22.90 -3.09 4.85
C MET A 86 22.82 -2.05 5.96
N ASP A 87 22.90 -0.76 5.61
CA ASP A 87 22.72 0.33 6.56
C ASP A 87 21.31 0.27 7.17
N ALA A 88 20.26 0.24 6.34
CA ALA A 88 18.87 0.10 6.78
C ALA A 88 18.60 -1.22 7.53
N TYR A 89 19.27 -2.31 7.15
CA TYR A 89 19.13 -3.59 7.83
C TYR A 89 19.77 -3.58 9.22
N ALA A 90 20.90 -2.90 9.38
CA ALA A 90 21.54 -2.70 10.68
C ALA A 90 20.62 -1.94 11.64
N GLU A 91 19.94 -0.89 11.15
CA GLU A 91 18.94 -0.14 11.93
C GLU A 91 17.76 -1.03 12.36
N LEU A 92 17.18 -1.81 11.43
CA LEU A 92 16.11 -2.76 11.74
C LEU A 92 16.53 -3.81 12.77
N LEU A 93 17.77 -4.31 12.69
CA LEU A 93 18.28 -5.24 13.70
C LEU A 93 18.30 -4.60 15.08
N VAL A 94 18.73 -3.33 15.20
CA VAL A 94 18.69 -2.59 16.47
C VAL A 94 17.25 -2.40 16.96
N GLU A 95 16.32 -2.00 16.08
CA GLU A 95 14.88 -1.87 16.38
C GLU A 95 14.29 -3.17 16.95
N HIS A 96 14.74 -4.33 16.47
CA HIS A 96 14.32 -5.65 16.93
C HIS A 96 15.21 -6.27 18.03
N GLY A 97 16.08 -5.48 18.67
CA GLY A 97 16.92 -5.94 19.78
C GLY A 97 17.98 -6.98 19.39
N ARG A 98 18.43 -6.97 18.13
CA ARG A 98 19.47 -7.83 17.56
C ARG A 98 20.75 -7.02 17.36
N ASP A 99 21.88 -7.72 17.34
CA ASP A 99 23.18 -7.10 17.12
C ASP A 99 23.32 -6.63 15.65
N PRO A 100 23.52 -5.32 15.40
CA PRO A 100 23.66 -4.76 14.05
C PRO A 100 24.87 -5.31 13.28
N GLY A 101 25.87 -5.88 13.98
CA GLY A 101 26.98 -6.60 13.35
C GLY A 101 26.54 -7.81 12.50
N HIS A 102 25.28 -8.23 12.64
CA HIS A 102 24.67 -9.24 11.78
C HIS A 102 24.25 -8.71 10.40
N ALA A 103 24.24 -7.39 10.16
CA ALA A 103 24.04 -6.81 8.85
C ALA A 103 25.28 -7.07 7.97
N SER A 104 25.15 -8.01 7.03
CA SER A 104 26.26 -8.41 6.17
C SER A 104 25.77 -8.77 4.78
N ARG A 105 26.45 -8.23 3.77
CA ARG A 105 26.20 -8.54 2.36
C ARG A 105 26.22 -10.04 2.10
N ASP A 106 27.17 -10.76 2.68
CA ASP A 106 27.31 -12.21 2.50
C ASP A 106 26.12 -12.97 3.09
N ARG A 107 25.43 -12.43 4.09
CA ARG A 107 24.22 -13.06 4.63
C ARG A 107 23.02 -12.88 3.70
N VAL A 108 22.89 -11.74 3.03
CA VAL A 108 21.87 -11.55 1.98
C VAL A 108 22.18 -12.45 0.78
N LEU A 109 23.42 -12.46 0.31
CA LEU A 109 23.81 -13.29 -0.83
C LEU A 109 23.74 -14.78 -0.53
N ARG A 110 24.00 -15.24 0.70
CA ARG A 110 23.74 -16.62 1.11
C ARG A 110 22.26 -16.99 1.11
N ARG A 111 21.37 -16.02 1.28
CA ARG A 111 19.91 -16.24 1.28
C ARG A 111 19.32 -16.24 -0.12
N TRP A 112 19.73 -15.33 -0.99
CA TRP A 112 19.15 -15.16 -2.34
C TRP A 112 20.03 -15.68 -3.48
N GLY A 113 21.27 -16.07 -3.20
CA GLY A 113 22.25 -16.52 -4.20
C GLY A 113 22.83 -15.40 -5.08
N SER A 114 22.07 -14.32 -5.31
CA SER A 114 22.52 -13.15 -6.08
C SER A 114 21.82 -11.87 -5.63
N THR A 115 22.44 -10.73 -5.91
CA THR A 115 21.85 -9.40 -5.70
C THR A 115 20.56 -9.22 -6.49
N THR A 116 20.56 -9.67 -7.76
CA THR A 116 19.39 -9.59 -8.66
C THR A 116 18.19 -10.38 -8.12
N ALA A 117 18.41 -11.57 -7.57
CA ALA A 117 17.35 -12.37 -6.95
C ALA A 117 16.71 -11.65 -5.76
N PHE A 118 17.56 -11.07 -4.89
CA PHE A 118 17.10 -10.26 -3.76
C PHE A 118 16.28 -9.06 -4.22
N GLN A 119 16.77 -8.27 -5.17
CA GLN A 119 16.09 -7.09 -5.67
C GLN A 119 14.74 -7.42 -6.33
N ARG A 120 14.65 -8.55 -7.05
CA ARG A 120 13.36 -9.03 -7.57
C ARG A 120 12.36 -9.32 -6.46
N ASP A 121 12.78 -9.96 -5.38
CA ASP A 121 11.89 -10.20 -4.24
C ASP A 121 11.56 -8.92 -3.47
N VAL A 122 12.47 -7.93 -3.40
CA VAL A 122 12.16 -6.59 -2.85
C VAL A 122 11.05 -5.93 -3.66
N LEU A 123 11.13 -5.92 -5.00
CA LEU A 123 10.07 -5.37 -5.84
C LEU A 123 8.73 -6.09 -5.64
N ARG A 124 8.73 -7.43 -5.57
CA ARG A 124 7.52 -8.20 -5.24
C ARG A 124 6.98 -7.83 -3.86
N TYR A 125 7.87 -7.60 -2.90
CA TYR A 125 7.51 -7.20 -1.55
C TYR A 125 6.92 -5.78 -1.49
N VAL A 126 7.38 -4.85 -2.32
CA VAL A 126 6.77 -3.50 -2.47
C VAL A 126 5.32 -3.60 -2.94
N PHE A 127 5.04 -4.46 -3.92
CA PHE A 127 3.70 -4.63 -4.50
C PHE A 127 2.85 -5.72 -3.82
N ARG A 128 3.28 -6.23 -2.67
CA ARG A 128 2.58 -7.34 -2.01
C ARG A 128 1.15 -6.91 -1.61
N PRO A 129 0.14 -7.74 -1.89
CA PRO A 129 -1.24 -7.37 -1.61
C PRO A 129 -1.60 -7.43 -0.13
N GLY A 130 -0.96 -8.31 0.65
CA GLY A 130 -1.33 -8.54 2.05
C GLY A 130 -1.21 -7.31 2.95
N ARG A 131 -0.33 -6.35 2.61
CA ARG A 131 -0.25 -5.06 3.32
C ARG A 131 -1.52 -4.23 3.16
N GLU A 132 -2.00 -4.06 1.93
CA GLU A 132 -3.22 -3.29 1.66
C GLU A 132 -4.46 -4.04 2.18
N GLU A 133 -4.51 -5.36 2.00
CA GLU A 133 -5.57 -6.21 2.53
C GLU A 133 -5.67 -6.08 4.07
N ALA A 134 -4.55 -6.11 4.79
CA ALA A 134 -4.53 -5.92 6.24
C ALA A 134 -4.99 -4.50 6.65
N ARG A 135 -4.58 -3.46 5.91
CA ARG A 135 -5.00 -2.07 6.15
C ARG A 135 -6.52 -1.91 5.96
N LEU A 136 -7.07 -2.49 4.90
CA LEU A 136 -8.50 -2.45 4.62
C LEU A 136 -9.30 -3.34 5.57
N ALA A 137 -8.76 -4.46 6.02
CA ALA A 137 -9.37 -5.28 7.07
C ALA A 137 -9.43 -4.53 8.41
N ALA A 138 -8.35 -3.83 8.80
CA ALA A 138 -8.34 -2.97 9.97
C ALA A 138 -9.37 -1.84 9.85
N ARG A 139 -9.56 -1.29 8.64
CA ARG A 139 -10.61 -0.31 8.37
C ARG A 139 -12.01 -0.92 8.47
N ALA A 140 -12.20 -2.11 7.92
CA ALA A 140 -13.46 -2.85 7.99
C ALA A 140 -13.90 -3.06 9.45
N ALA A 141 -12.95 -3.39 10.33
CA ALA A 141 -13.20 -3.55 11.76
C ALA A 141 -13.65 -2.25 12.45
N GLN A 142 -13.28 -1.08 11.92
CA GLN A 142 -13.67 0.24 12.44
C GLN A 142 -15.02 0.72 11.90
N LEU A 143 -15.58 0.07 10.87
CA LEU A 143 -16.81 0.50 10.20
C LEU A 143 -17.99 0.76 11.15
N PRO A 144 -18.27 -0.07 12.18
CA PRO A 144 -19.41 0.20 13.07
C PRO A 144 -19.32 1.56 13.77
N ALA A 145 -18.13 1.97 14.20
CA ALA A 145 -17.92 3.28 14.82
C ALA A 145 -18.00 4.41 13.79
N LEU A 146 -17.43 4.20 12.60
CA LEU A 146 -17.47 5.16 11.50
C LEU A 146 -18.91 5.39 11.00
N MET A 147 -19.78 4.37 11.07
CA MET A 147 -21.19 4.44 10.70
C MET A 147 -22.08 5.25 11.67
N GLU A 148 -21.53 5.78 12.76
CA GLU A 148 -22.23 6.78 13.59
C GLU A 148 -22.21 8.19 12.96
N LEU A 149 -21.27 8.42 12.03
CA LEU A 149 -21.15 9.66 11.28
C LEU A 149 -22.25 9.75 10.22
N THR A 150 -22.59 10.98 9.85
CA THR A 150 -23.30 11.23 8.59
C THR A 150 -22.41 10.87 7.40
N LEU A 151 -23.01 10.64 6.23
CA LEU A 151 -22.25 10.33 5.02
C LEU A 151 -21.25 11.44 4.67
N GLY A 152 -21.64 12.71 4.87
CA GLY A 152 -20.76 13.84 4.61
C GLY A 152 -19.53 13.84 5.50
N GLU A 153 -19.72 13.63 6.81
CA GLU A 153 -18.63 13.52 7.78
C GLU A 153 -17.72 12.31 7.49
N LEU A 154 -18.31 11.18 7.09
CA LEU A 154 -17.56 9.99 6.71
C LEU A 154 -16.69 10.21 5.47
N VAL A 155 -17.25 10.80 4.41
CA VAL A 155 -16.51 11.11 3.18
C VAL A 155 -15.37 12.07 3.45
N GLU A 156 -15.60 13.10 4.27
CA GLU A 156 -14.56 14.06 4.65
C GLU A 156 -13.42 13.40 5.43
N LEU A 157 -13.77 12.58 6.42
CA LEU A 157 -12.80 11.81 7.21
C LEU A 157 -11.97 10.87 6.34
N LEU A 158 -12.62 10.04 5.52
CA LEU A 158 -11.93 9.06 4.68
C LEU A 158 -11.07 9.73 3.60
N ALA A 159 -11.55 10.81 2.97
CA ALA A 159 -10.75 11.55 1.99
C ALA A 159 -9.49 12.16 2.61
N ALA A 160 -9.60 12.71 3.82
CA ALA A 160 -8.47 13.25 4.56
C ALA A 160 -7.46 12.16 4.95
N GLU A 161 -7.95 11.04 5.50
CA GLU A 161 -7.10 9.93 5.93
C GLU A 161 -6.40 9.24 4.76
N GLU A 162 -7.11 8.91 3.67
CA GLU A 162 -6.48 8.28 2.50
C GLU A 162 -5.46 9.22 1.82
N SER A 163 -5.74 10.52 1.77
CA SER A 163 -4.77 11.50 1.24
C SER A 163 -3.52 11.62 2.13
N ALA A 164 -3.69 11.54 3.45
CA ALA A 164 -2.59 11.53 4.41
C ALA A 164 -1.75 10.25 4.28
N ILE A 165 -2.40 9.09 4.14
CA ILE A 165 -1.73 7.79 3.95
C ILE A 165 -0.92 7.81 2.65
N GLN A 166 -1.50 8.23 1.53
CA GLN A 166 -0.79 8.40 0.26
C GLN A 166 0.48 9.27 0.41
N SER A 167 0.39 10.33 1.22
CA SER A 167 1.49 11.27 1.44
C SER A 167 2.52 10.83 2.48
N ALA A 168 2.23 9.82 3.30
CA ALA A 168 3.08 9.40 4.41
C ALA A 168 3.61 7.97 4.27
N ASP A 169 2.91 7.09 3.55
CA ASP A 169 3.31 5.69 3.42
C ASP A 169 4.41 5.53 2.37
N PRO A 170 5.64 5.15 2.77
CA PRO A 170 6.76 5.02 1.84
C PRO A 170 6.54 3.92 0.80
N VAL A 171 5.74 2.89 1.09
CA VAL A 171 5.46 1.80 0.15
C VAL A 171 4.56 2.31 -0.98
N ILE A 172 3.52 3.06 -0.65
CA ILE A 172 2.59 3.61 -1.65
C ILE A 172 3.32 4.60 -2.56
N GLN A 173 4.10 5.52 -1.97
CA GLN A 173 4.94 6.45 -2.73
C GLN A 173 5.88 5.73 -3.68
N LEU A 174 6.47 4.64 -3.22
CA LEU A 174 7.39 3.85 -4.02
C LEU A 174 6.68 3.09 -5.14
N GLN A 175 5.49 2.51 -4.88
CA GLN A 175 4.67 1.90 -5.92
C GLN A 175 4.35 2.90 -7.03
N ASP A 176 3.98 4.13 -6.68
CA ASP A 176 3.71 5.21 -7.63
C ASP A 176 4.95 5.65 -8.41
N ALA A 177 6.07 5.84 -7.71
CA ALA A 177 7.34 6.24 -8.30
C ALA A 177 7.83 5.19 -9.31
N LEU A 178 7.79 3.90 -8.93
CA LEU A 178 8.20 2.80 -9.81
C LEU A 178 7.30 2.69 -11.04
N GLN A 179 5.97 2.73 -10.85
CA GLN A 179 5.03 2.67 -11.99
C GLN A 179 5.23 3.83 -12.97
N SER A 180 5.51 5.02 -12.45
CA SER A 180 5.74 6.22 -13.25
C SER A 180 7.09 6.19 -13.97
N ALA A 181 8.13 5.69 -13.31
CA ALA A 181 9.49 5.63 -13.85
C ALA A 181 9.67 4.50 -14.87
N PHE A 182 8.94 3.39 -14.73
CA PHE A 182 9.09 2.18 -15.56
C PHE A 182 7.76 1.72 -16.19
N PRO A 183 7.08 2.57 -16.98
CA PRO A 183 5.77 2.24 -17.55
C PRO A 183 5.81 1.06 -18.55
N ALA A 184 6.99 0.76 -19.13
CA ALA A 184 7.17 -0.31 -20.10
C ALA A 184 7.71 -1.63 -19.51
N ASP A 185 8.04 -1.69 -18.21
CA ASP A 185 8.53 -2.93 -17.59
C ASP A 185 7.36 -3.89 -17.34
N ALA A 186 7.26 -4.93 -18.17
CA ALA A 186 6.16 -5.90 -18.11
C ALA A 186 6.03 -6.60 -16.76
N ARG A 187 7.11 -6.81 -16.02
CA ARG A 187 7.05 -7.48 -14.70
C ARG A 187 6.51 -6.54 -13.65
N LEU A 188 6.95 -5.28 -13.67
CA LEU A 188 6.42 -4.26 -12.78
C LEU A 188 4.93 -4.02 -13.05
N GLN A 189 4.54 -3.93 -14.32
CA GLN A 189 3.14 -3.76 -14.71
C GLN A 189 2.28 -4.94 -14.24
N GLU A 190 2.78 -6.17 -14.32
CA GLU A 190 2.06 -7.34 -13.80
C GLU A 190 1.89 -7.29 -12.27
N LEU A 191 2.93 -6.89 -11.52
CA LEU A 191 2.84 -6.72 -10.06
C LEU A 191 1.86 -5.60 -9.68
N ALA A 192 1.93 -4.47 -10.38
CA ALA A 192 1.03 -3.33 -10.17
C ALA A 192 -0.42 -3.70 -10.49
N ARG A 193 -0.67 -4.43 -11.59
CA ARG A 193 -2.00 -4.93 -11.98
C ARG A 193 -2.58 -5.83 -10.89
N LEU A 194 -1.83 -6.83 -10.42
CA LEU A 194 -2.29 -7.74 -9.36
C LEU A 194 -2.59 -7.01 -8.05
N ASN A 195 -1.75 -6.03 -7.68
CA ASN A 195 -1.99 -5.20 -6.50
C ASN A 195 -3.26 -4.35 -6.66
N LEU A 196 -3.43 -3.70 -7.82
CA LEU A 196 -4.59 -2.87 -8.13
C LEU A 196 -5.88 -3.69 -8.10
N GLU A 197 -5.91 -4.87 -8.73
CA GLU A 197 -7.10 -5.74 -8.77
C GLU A 197 -7.57 -6.12 -7.36
N ARG A 198 -6.64 -6.54 -6.50
CA ARG A 198 -6.96 -6.92 -5.11
C ARG A 198 -7.39 -5.72 -4.28
N ARG A 199 -6.70 -4.58 -4.41
CA ARG A 199 -7.06 -3.33 -3.72
C ARG A 199 -8.45 -2.84 -4.13
N THR A 200 -8.75 -2.86 -5.43
CA THR A 200 -10.06 -2.46 -5.97
C THR A 200 -11.16 -3.39 -5.48
N ALA A 201 -10.94 -4.70 -5.47
CA ALA A 201 -11.92 -5.66 -4.95
C ALA A 201 -12.23 -5.41 -3.46
N ALA A 202 -11.20 -5.22 -2.63
CA ALA A 202 -11.39 -4.96 -1.20
C ALA A 202 -12.12 -3.63 -0.92
N TRP A 203 -11.82 -2.56 -1.68
CA TRP A 203 -12.57 -1.30 -1.59
C TRP A 203 -14.01 -1.44 -2.07
N ALA A 204 -14.26 -2.20 -3.14
CA ALA A 204 -15.61 -2.45 -3.65
C ALA A 204 -16.50 -3.10 -2.58
N ASP A 205 -15.95 -4.07 -1.83
CA ASP A 205 -16.66 -4.69 -0.71
C ASP A 205 -16.99 -3.70 0.41
N LEU A 206 -16.04 -2.84 0.79
CA LEU A 206 -16.28 -1.78 1.77
C LEU A 206 -17.36 -0.79 1.29
N TYR A 207 -17.29 -0.36 0.02
CA TYR A 207 -18.26 0.57 -0.55
C TYR A 207 -19.65 -0.05 -0.67
N ARG A 208 -19.75 -1.34 -0.97
CA ARG A 208 -21.04 -2.05 -0.96
C ARG A 208 -21.66 -2.04 0.43
N VAL A 209 -20.89 -2.37 1.47
CA VAL A 209 -21.36 -2.36 2.87
C VAL A 209 -21.81 -0.95 3.30
N LEU A 210 -21.02 0.08 2.95
CA LEU A 210 -21.39 1.47 3.21
C LEU A 210 -22.64 1.88 2.44
N GLY A 211 -22.74 1.49 1.17
CA GLY A 211 -23.88 1.80 0.32
C GLY A 211 -25.18 1.20 0.85
N GLU A 212 -25.15 -0.04 1.33
CA GLU A 212 -26.29 -0.68 1.98
C GLU A 212 -26.71 0.06 3.26
N ALA A 213 -25.74 0.44 4.10
CA ALA A 213 -25.97 1.12 5.37
C ALA A 213 -26.53 2.55 5.19
N TYR A 214 -25.98 3.33 4.26
CA TYR A 214 -26.41 4.71 3.96
C TYR A 214 -27.51 4.78 2.89
N ALA A 215 -28.02 3.63 2.42
CA ALA A 215 -29.00 3.53 1.34
C ALA A 215 -28.59 4.29 0.05
N ILE A 216 -27.31 4.19 -0.31
CA ILE A 216 -26.76 4.67 -1.59
C ILE A 216 -27.10 3.65 -2.68
N ARG A 217 -27.56 4.13 -3.83
CA ARG A 217 -27.91 3.28 -4.97
C ARG A 217 -27.04 3.62 -6.17
N LEU A 218 -26.55 2.60 -6.86
CA LEU A 218 -25.95 2.77 -8.18
C LEU A 218 -27.08 2.79 -9.21
N LEU A 219 -27.50 3.98 -9.65
CA LEU A 219 -28.67 4.13 -10.54
C LEU A 219 -28.40 3.74 -11.99
N ARG A 220 -27.13 3.75 -12.43
CA ARG A 220 -26.79 3.49 -13.82
C ARG A 220 -26.76 1.98 -14.09
N PRO A 221 -27.50 1.48 -15.10
CA PRO A 221 -27.43 0.08 -15.49
C PRO A 221 -25.99 -0.34 -15.83
N GLY A 222 -25.56 -1.48 -15.28
CA GLY A 222 -24.24 -2.06 -15.54
C GLY A 222 -23.09 -1.47 -14.71
N TRP A 223 -23.35 -0.55 -13.78
CA TRP A 223 -22.34 -0.07 -12.84
C TRP A 223 -22.26 -1.00 -11.63
N GLU A 224 -21.03 -1.37 -11.28
CA GLU A 224 -20.71 -2.19 -10.13
C GLU A 224 -19.93 -1.39 -9.06
N TRP A 225 -19.89 -1.90 -7.83
CA TRP A 225 -19.08 -1.30 -6.76
C TRP A 225 -17.57 -1.33 -7.06
N THR A 226 -17.14 -2.28 -7.90
CA THR A 226 -15.79 -2.38 -8.47
C THR A 226 -15.47 -1.19 -9.38
N ASP A 227 -16.43 -0.73 -10.20
CA ASP A 227 -16.28 0.48 -11.02
C ASP A 227 -16.12 1.72 -10.14
N LEU A 228 -16.97 1.85 -9.10
CA LEU A 228 -16.84 2.93 -8.14
C LEU A 228 -15.46 2.92 -7.47
N ALA A 229 -15.00 1.75 -7.03
CA ALA A 229 -13.69 1.60 -6.40
C ALA A 229 -12.53 1.98 -7.33
N ALA A 230 -12.59 1.55 -8.60
CA ALA A 230 -11.59 1.91 -9.60
C ALA A 230 -11.58 3.43 -9.86
N VAL A 231 -12.75 4.06 -10.00
CA VAL A 231 -12.88 5.50 -10.25
C VAL A 231 -12.37 6.31 -9.07
N LEU A 232 -12.83 6.03 -7.85
CA LEU A 232 -12.40 6.77 -6.66
C LEU A 232 -10.90 6.58 -6.39
N GLY A 233 -10.38 5.36 -6.55
CA GLY A 233 -8.94 5.09 -6.42
C GLY A 233 -8.11 5.92 -7.40
N THR A 234 -8.52 5.97 -8.67
CA THR A 234 -7.86 6.78 -9.71
C THR A 234 -7.88 8.27 -9.39
N LEU A 235 -9.00 8.77 -8.86
CA LEU A 235 -9.16 10.18 -8.52
C LEU A 235 -8.26 10.57 -7.34
N VAL A 236 -8.23 9.75 -6.28
CA VAL A 236 -7.35 9.98 -5.11
C VAL A 236 -5.88 9.92 -5.51
N GLU A 237 -5.47 8.91 -6.29
CA GLU A 237 -4.11 8.77 -6.81
C GLU A 237 -3.71 9.97 -7.69
N GLY A 238 -4.60 10.40 -8.58
CA GLY A 238 -4.39 11.59 -9.42
C GLY A 238 -4.29 12.89 -8.61
N ALA A 239 -5.12 13.06 -7.58
CA ALA A 239 -5.05 14.20 -6.67
C ALA A 239 -3.69 14.25 -5.96
N HIS A 240 -3.25 13.09 -5.46
CA HIS A 240 -1.99 12.94 -4.74
C HIS A 240 -0.79 13.22 -5.66
N ARG A 241 -0.73 12.60 -6.84
CA ARG A 241 0.37 12.84 -7.79
C ARG A 241 0.51 14.31 -8.15
N ARG A 242 -0.60 15.02 -8.33
CA ARG A 242 -0.58 16.47 -8.59
C ARG A 242 -0.13 17.28 -7.39
N SER A 243 -0.55 16.95 -6.17
CA SER A 243 -0.11 17.68 -4.97
C SER A 243 1.39 17.50 -4.70
N VAL A 244 1.96 16.34 -5.04
CA VAL A 244 3.40 16.08 -4.93
C VAL A 244 4.20 16.72 -6.07
N ALA A 245 3.73 16.63 -7.31
CA ALA A 245 4.45 17.16 -8.48
C ALA A 245 4.50 18.69 -8.53
N PHE A 246 3.49 19.36 -7.98
CA PHE A 246 3.34 20.82 -8.07
C PHE A 246 3.33 21.50 -6.70
N ARG A 247 4.20 21.08 -5.76
CA ARG A 247 4.29 21.66 -4.40
C ARG A 247 4.46 23.19 -4.39
N GLU A 248 5.11 23.75 -5.41
CA GLU A 248 5.36 25.19 -5.55
C GLU A 248 4.18 25.95 -6.16
N VAL A 249 3.21 25.24 -6.73
CA VAL A 249 2.01 25.84 -7.30
C VAL A 249 0.93 25.84 -6.20
N PRO A 250 0.48 27.01 -5.71
CA PRO A 250 -0.41 27.13 -4.54
C PRO A 250 -1.85 26.65 -4.78
N VAL A 251 -2.08 25.78 -5.78
CA VAL A 251 -3.41 25.40 -6.27
C VAL A 251 -3.99 24.20 -5.50
N LEU A 252 -3.17 23.38 -4.83
CA LEU A 252 -3.62 22.17 -4.11
C LEU A 252 -2.85 22.02 -2.77
N THR A 253 -3.49 22.35 -1.64
CA THR A 253 -2.81 22.36 -0.32
C THR A 253 -2.31 20.99 0.12
N THR A 254 -3.17 19.96 0.08
CA THR A 254 -2.86 18.59 0.53
C THR A 254 -3.47 17.50 -0.37
N GLY A 255 -4.19 17.87 -1.43
CA GLY A 255 -4.96 16.94 -2.26
C GLY A 255 -6.29 16.47 -1.64
N ALA A 256 -6.42 16.47 -0.31
CA ALA A 256 -7.64 16.01 0.38
C ALA A 256 -8.92 16.79 0.01
N PRO A 257 -8.92 18.14 -0.08
CA PRO A 257 -10.10 18.87 -0.54
C PRO A 257 -10.51 18.48 -1.97
N LEU A 258 -9.54 18.32 -2.87
CA LEU A 258 -9.82 17.89 -4.25
C LEU A 258 -10.36 16.45 -4.28
N ALA A 259 -9.77 15.54 -3.52
CA ALA A 259 -10.24 14.16 -3.39
C ALA A 259 -11.70 14.11 -2.88
N ARG A 260 -12.03 14.89 -1.84
CA ARG A 260 -13.40 15.04 -1.33
C ARG A 260 -14.35 15.51 -2.42
N GLU A 261 -14.06 16.62 -3.10
CA GLU A 261 -14.94 17.15 -4.16
C GLU A 261 -15.14 16.15 -5.29
N MET A 262 -14.10 15.41 -5.67
CA MET A 262 -14.20 14.36 -6.70
C MET A 262 -15.08 13.20 -6.25
N VAL A 263 -14.99 12.76 -4.99
CA VAL A 263 -15.88 11.75 -4.41
C VAL A 263 -17.33 12.24 -4.43
N VAL A 264 -17.57 13.49 -4.02
CA VAL A 264 -18.92 14.10 -4.01
C VAL A 264 -19.55 14.07 -5.39
N LEU A 265 -18.83 14.56 -6.42
CA LEU A 265 -19.34 14.59 -7.79
C LEU A 265 -19.66 13.19 -8.33
N VAL A 266 -18.83 12.19 -8.01
CA VAL A 266 -19.06 10.80 -8.42
C VAL A 266 -20.28 10.22 -7.71
N LEU A 267 -20.44 10.45 -6.40
CA LEU A 267 -21.59 9.96 -5.64
C LEU A 267 -22.90 10.60 -6.10
N GLU A 268 -22.94 11.92 -6.32
CA GLU A 268 -24.12 12.61 -6.88
C GLU A 268 -24.51 12.04 -8.25
N ALA A 269 -23.52 11.83 -9.13
CA ALA A 269 -23.76 11.31 -10.47
C ALA A 269 -24.26 9.86 -10.46
N LEU A 270 -23.92 9.07 -9.44
CA LEU A 270 -24.29 7.67 -9.34
C LEU A 270 -25.61 7.44 -8.65
N ASP A 271 -25.86 8.19 -7.58
CA ASP A 271 -27.04 8.03 -6.76
C ASP A 271 -28.21 8.94 -7.20
N GLY A 272 -27.91 10.02 -7.93
CA GLY A 272 -28.91 10.92 -8.51
C GLY A 272 -29.51 11.92 -7.52
N ARG A 273 -29.24 11.79 -6.21
CA ARG A 273 -29.57 12.81 -5.20
C ARG A 273 -28.47 13.88 -5.14
N PRO A 274 -28.83 15.15 -4.89
CA PRO A 274 -27.84 16.21 -4.66
C PRO A 274 -27.07 15.97 -3.36
N TRP A 275 -25.84 16.47 -3.29
CA TRP A 275 -24.95 16.28 -2.15
C TRP A 275 -25.55 16.81 -0.84
N ALA A 276 -26.32 17.90 -0.90
CA ALA A 276 -27.01 18.44 0.27
C ALA A 276 -27.96 17.42 0.94
N GLU A 277 -28.55 16.51 0.16
CA GLU A 277 -29.38 15.41 0.66
C GLU A 277 -28.50 14.23 1.11
N LEU A 278 -27.54 13.84 0.28
CA LEU A 278 -26.63 12.72 0.55
C LEU A 278 -25.82 12.92 1.83
N ALA A 279 -25.25 14.11 2.02
CA ALA A 279 -24.36 14.43 3.13
C ALA A 279 -25.03 14.23 4.49
N GLY A 280 -26.35 14.43 4.58
CA GLY A 280 -27.12 14.28 5.81
C GLY A 280 -27.55 12.84 6.13
N LEU A 281 -27.31 11.88 5.22
CA LEU A 281 -27.71 10.49 5.43
C LEU A 281 -26.96 9.90 6.64
N ARG A 282 -27.71 9.18 7.48
CA ARG A 282 -27.16 8.38 8.58
C ARG A 282 -27.32 6.90 8.26
N ALA A 283 -26.36 6.10 8.70
CA ALA A 283 -26.43 4.65 8.53
C ALA A 283 -27.67 4.09 9.24
N ASP A 284 -28.44 3.26 8.55
CA ASP A 284 -29.56 2.52 9.13
C ASP A 284 -29.01 1.49 10.14
N PRO A 285 -29.33 1.59 11.44
CA PRO A 285 -28.85 0.65 12.45
C PRO A 285 -29.21 -0.80 12.14
N ALA A 286 -30.33 -1.04 11.45
CA ALA A 286 -30.78 -2.38 11.07
C ALA A 286 -29.98 -2.99 9.90
N ARG A 287 -29.16 -2.19 9.21
CA ARG A 287 -28.34 -2.61 8.06
C ARG A 287 -26.84 -2.58 8.35
N ARG A 288 -26.46 -2.29 9.60
CA ARG A 288 -25.05 -2.32 10.00
C ARG A 288 -24.55 -3.77 10.01
N PRO A 289 -23.36 -4.05 9.47
CA PRO A 289 -22.80 -5.40 9.53
C PRO A 289 -22.65 -5.81 11.00
N HIS A 290 -23.17 -6.99 11.36
CA HIS A 290 -22.88 -7.60 12.64
C HIS A 290 -21.41 -8.01 12.65
N VAL A 291 -20.60 -7.32 13.45
CA VAL A 291 -19.23 -7.77 13.72
C VAL A 291 -19.35 -9.03 14.56
N THR A 292 -19.21 -10.19 13.90
CA THR A 292 -18.90 -11.44 14.61
C THR A 292 -17.46 -11.33 15.08
N SER A 293 -17.30 -11.12 16.38
CA SER A 293 -16.04 -11.15 17.11
C SER A 293 -15.31 -12.49 16.95
#